data_AF-A0A072NR66-F1
#
_entry.id   AF-A0A072NR66-F1
#
_cell.length_a   1.000
_cell.length_b   1.000
_cell.length_c   1.000
_cell.angle_alpha   90.00
_cell.angle_beta   90.00
_cell.angle_gamma   90.00
#
_symmetry.space_group_name_H-M   'P 1'
#
loop_
_entity.id
_entity.type
_entity.pdbx_description
1 polymer ?
#
loop_
_entity_poly.entity_id
_entity_poly.type
_entity_poly.pdbx_seq_one_letter_code
_entity_poly.pdbx_strand_id
1 'polypeptide(L)'
;MQVSIPTISITDALKEDAIFIDVRSPGEYEEFHIPNAISVPLFSNEERAQVGTTYKQIGQGKAIELGVQIFSKKLPEYYQTFKNIANDNKHKNIIVYCWRGGMRSGTVVSFLGTLKLPLIQLVGGIRSYRKLVQAELEYFSTIEKQYIVLEGNTGTHKTNILEALQKENYPVLDLEGLAGHRGSTFGGIGLQPKSQKEFERDLVLRLRELQDSPYCIIEAESKRVGRIILPDFILKGKDAGVRIHIHSPIESRIKAICDTYQFENYHDEFIHAIEILKKRMKPNLYNQITESFNNRQYELFVKLILEEYYDPKYTFAADQYETPVRFVQIQGLEDGIEIVKTELNSIVKGMGLLTT
;
A
#
# COMPACT_ATOMS: atom_id res chain seq x y z
N MET A 1 -45.45 5.65 -0.38
CA MET A 1 -44.51 6.24 -1.35
C MET A 1 -43.17 5.55 -1.19
N GLN A 2 -42.64 4.91 -2.24
CA GLN A 2 -41.22 4.57 -2.26
C GLN A 2 -40.46 5.89 -2.42
N VAL A 3 -39.66 6.26 -1.43
CA VAL A 3 -38.70 7.35 -1.59
C VAL A 3 -37.68 6.85 -2.60
N SER A 4 -37.72 7.37 -3.82
CA SER A 4 -36.71 7.08 -4.83
C SER A 4 -35.40 7.70 -4.37
N ILE A 5 -34.38 6.87 -4.16
CA ILE A 5 -33.06 7.31 -3.72
C ILE A 5 -32.23 7.59 -4.99
N PRO A 6 -31.63 8.78 -5.16
CA PRO A 6 -30.68 9.02 -6.24
C PRO A 6 -29.51 8.04 -6.14
N THR A 7 -29.15 7.37 -7.23
CA THR A 7 -28.08 6.37 -7.25
C THR A 7 -27.11 6.58 -8.41
N ILE A 8 -25.89 6.10 -8.24
CA ILE A 8 -24.84 6.15 -9.26
C ILE A 8 -23.99 4.87 -9.24
N SER A 9 -23.54 4.44 -10.42
CA SER A 9 -22.60 3.33 -10.57
C SER A 9 -21.17 3.76 -10.16
N ILE A 10 -20.29 2.82 -9.82
CA ILE A 10 -18.90 3.18 -9.49
C ILE A 10 -18.15 3.74 -10.70
N THR A 11 -18.44 3.23 -11.91
CA THR A 11 -17.77 3.69 -13.14
C THR A 11 -18.14 5.11 -13.51
N ASP A 12 -19.38 5.53 -13.23
CA ASP A 12 -19.81 6.90 -13.47
C ASP A 12 -19.35 7.82 -12.33
N ALA A 13 -19.44 7.34 -11.08
CA ALA A 13 -19.01 8.09 -9.91
C ALA A 13 -17.54 8.54 -9.97
N LEU A 14 -16.65 7.72 -10.52
CA LEU A 14 -15.23 8.05 -10.65
C LEU A 14 -14.92 9.08 -11.76
N LYS A 15 -15.90 9.43 -12.60
CA LYS A 15 -15.78 10.47 -13.65
C LYS A 15 -16.34 11.82 -13.21
N GLU A 16 -17.09 11.84 -12.11
CA GLU A 16 -17.70 13.03 -11.55
C GLU A 16 -16.72 13.78 -10.65
N ASP A 17 -16.83 15.11 -10.58
CA ASP A 17 -16.24 15.86 -9.47
C ASP A 17 -17.10 15.64 -8.22
N ALA A 18 -16.73 14.62 -7.45
CA ALA A 18 -17.51 14.12 -6.34
C ALA A 18 -16.67 13.89 -5.08
N ILE A 19 -17.37 13.94 -3.94
CA ILE A 19 -16.84 13.52 -2.65
C ILE A 19 -17.49 12.22 -2.26
N PHE A 20 -16.66 11.25 -1.91
CA PHE A 20 -17.13 9.98 -1.39
C PHE A 20 -17.24 10.06 0.13
N ILE A 21 -18.38 9.66 0.68
CA ILE A 21 -18.59 9.52 2.13
C ILE A 21 -18.81 8.05 2.46
N ASP A 22 -17.92 7.51 3.30
CA ASP A 22 -18.03 6.15 3.82
C ASP A 22 -18.78 6.15 5.15
N VAL A 23 -19.94 5.48 5.19
CA VAL A 23 -20.75 5.37 6.42
C VAL A 23 -20.57 4.04 7.14
N ARG A 24 -19.55 3.25 6.77
CA ARG A 24 -19.13 2.04 7.49
C ARG A 24 -18.46 2.37 8.82
N SER A 25 -18.17 1.36 9.63
CA SER A 25 -17.48 1.59 10.91
C SER A 25 -16.02 2.03 10.69
N PRO A 26 -15.37 2.68 11.68
CA PRO A 26 -13.98 3.12 11.56
C PRO A 26 -13.03 2.00 11.12
N GLY A 27 -13.14 0.80 11.70
CA GLY A 27 -12.29 -0.33 11.32
C GLY A 27 -12.57 -0.85 9.90
N GLU A 28 -13.82 -0.79 9.42
CA GLU A 28 -14.14 -1.12 8.03
C GLU A 28 -13.50 -0.09 7.05
N TYR A 29 -13.42 1.18 7.45
CA TYR A 29 -12.80 2.27 6.67
C TYR A 29 -11.27 2.16 6.65
N GLU A 30 -10.65 1.96 7.81
CA GLU A 30 -9.20 1.76 7.97
C GLU A 30 -8.69 0.54 7.18
N GLU A 31 -9.47 -0.53 7.06
CA GLU A 31 -9.06 -1.72 6.31
C GLU A 31 -8.94 -1.44 4.79
N PHE A 32 -9.88 -0.68 4.23
CA PHE A 32 -9.94 -0.37 2.80
C PHE A 32 -11.08 0.61 2.49
N HIS A 33 -10.79 1.74 1.85
CA HIS A 33 -11.79 2.73 1.43
C HIS A 33 -11.49 3.29 0.02
N ILE A 34 -12.48 3.96 -0.59
CA ILE A 34 -12.29 4.68 -1.86
C ILE A 34 -11.30 5.83 -1.61
N PRO A 35 -10.32 6.10 -2.49
CA PRO A 35 -9.37 7.20 -2.32
C PRO A 35 -10.08 8.53 -2.01
N ASN A 36 -9.52 9.29 -1.07
CA ASN A 36 -10.03 10.59 -0.64
C ASN A 36 -11.46 10.58 -0.06
N ALA A 37 -12.00 9.40 0.27
CA ALA A 37 -13.30 9.32 0.94
C ALA A 37 -13.23 9.91 2.36
N ILE A 38 -14.32 10.51 2.81
CA ILE A 38 -14.48 11.00 4.18
C ILE A 38 -15.23 9.95 4.99
N SER A 39 -14.68 9.56 6.14
CA SER A 39 -15.34 8.63 7.06
C SER A 39 -16.39 9.38 7.90
N VAL A 40 -17.67 9.01 7.77
CA VAL A 40 -18.77 9.50 8.61
C VAL A 40 -19.60 8.30 9.11
N PRO A 41 -19.08 7.54 10.09
CA PRO A 41 -19.62 6.23 10.46
C PRO A 41 -21.06 6.29 10.97
N LEU A 42 -21.93 5.45 10.42
CA LEU A 42 -23.27 5.27 10.98
C LEU A 42 -23.20 4.57 12.35
N PHE A 43 -22.24 3.66 12.50
CA PHE A 43 -21.99 2.87 13.70
C PHE A 43 -20.50 2.87 14.03
N SER A 44 -20.17 2.92 15.32
CA SER A 44 -18.86 2.52 15.86
C SER A 44 -18.56 1.05 15.55
N ASN A 45 -17.34 0.60 15.82
CA ASN A 45 -16.95 -0.80 15.61
C ASN A 45 -17.80 -1.75 16.49
N GLU A 46 -18.06 -1.35 17.73
CA GLU A 46 -18.83 -2.10 18.72
C GLU A 46 -20.30 -2.18 18.31
N GLU A 47 -20.93 -1.05 17.96
CA GLU A 47 -22.31 -1.00 17.49
C GLU A 47 -22.49 -1.79 16.19
N ARG A 48 -21.51 -1.71 15.28
CA ARG A 48 -21.49 -2.46 14.02
C ARG A 48 -21.43 -3.97 14.27
N ALA A 49 -20.67 -4.41 15.28
CA ALA A 49 -20.60 -5.81 15.70
C ALA A 49 -21.92 -6.26 16.32
N GLN A 50 -22.52 -5.44 17.20
CA GLN A 50 -23.82 -5.71 17.83
C GLN A 50 -24.93 -5.86 16.78
N VAL A 51 -25.13 -4.85 15.92
CA VAL A 51 -26.14 -4.87 14.86
C VAL A 51 -25.92 -6.05 13.90
N GLY A 52 -24.66 -6.33 13.54
CA GLY A 52 -24.32 -7.49 12.71
C GLY A 52 -24.66 -8.83 13.36
N THR A 53 -24.44 -8.95 14.67
CA THR A 53 -24.76 -10.14 15.46
C THR A 53 -26.25 -10.34 15.57
N THR A 54 -27.00 -9.29 15.91
CA THR A 54 -28.47 -9.30 15.95
C THR A 54 -29.06 -9.70 14.60
N TYR A 55 -28.53 -9.16 13.50
CA TYR A 55 -28.98 -9.52 12.15
C TYR A 55 -28.80 -11.01 11.87
N LYS A 56 -27.65 -11.58 12.25
CA LYS A 56 -27.31 -12.99 12.00
C LYS A 56 -28.09 -13.95 12.91
N GLN A 57 -28.26 -13.60 14.18
CA GLN A 57 -28.80 -14.50 15.21
C GLN A 57 -30.32 -14.38 15.40
N ILE A 58 -30.87 -13.17 15.29
CA ILE A 58 -32.27 -12.88 15.61
C ILE A 58 -33.05 -12.51 14.36
N GLY A 59 -32.41 -11.85 13.41
CA GLY A 59 -32.97 -11.53 12.10
C GLY A 59 -33.02 -10.04 11.78
N GLN A 60 -33.39 -9.73 10.54
CA GLN A 60 -33.33 -8.38 9.98
C GLN A 60 -34.19 -7.36 10.74
N GLY A 61 -35.42 -7.72 11.15
CA GLY A 61 -36.32 -6.81 11.84
C GLY A 61 -35.74 -6.26 13.15
N LYS A 62 -35.19 -7.15 13.99
CA LYS A 62 -34.55 -6.74 15.26
C LYS A 62 -33.27 -5.95 15.06
N ALA A 63 -32.50 -6.26 14.01
CA ALA A 63 -31.33 -5.46 13.65
C ALA A 63 -31.72 -4.04 13.20
N ILE A 64 -32.85 -3.88 12.50
CA ILE A 64 -33.39 -2.56 12.13
C ILE A 64 -33.79 -1.79 13.39
N GLU A 65 -34.57 -2.39 14.30
CA GLU A 65 -34.97 -1.76 15.56
C GLU A 65 -33.77 -1.24 16.34
N LEU A 66 -32.74 -2.09 16.54
CA LEU A 66 -31.51 -1.71 17.21
C LEU A 66 -30.76 -0.59 16.48
N GLY A 67 -30.64 -0.69 15.14
CA GLY A 67 -30.00 0.33 14.33
C GLY A 67 -30.67 1.71 14.44
N VAL A 68 -32.01 1.74 14.48
CA VAL A 68 -32.79 2.98 14.69
C VAL A 68 -32.53 3.56 16.09
N GLN A 69 -32.51 2.72 17.13
CA GLN A 69 -32.21 3.17 18.50
C GLN A 69 -30.82 3.77 18.63
N ILE A 70 -29.82 3.20 17.95
CA ILE A 70 -28.45 3.72 17.95
C ILE A 70 -28.38 5.03 17.15
N PHE A 71 -28.89 5.02 15.92
CA PHE A 71 -28.76 6.16 15.01
C PHE A 71 -29.54 7.39 15.48
N SER A 72 -30.75 7.20 16.04
CA SER A 72 -31.59 8.30 16.55
C SER A 72 -30.88 9.20 17.55
N LYS A 73 -30.01 8.63 18.40
CA LYS A 73 -29.22 9.37 19.39
C LYS A 73 -28.15 10.27 18.76
N LYS A 74 -27.73 9.97 17.53
CA LYS A 74 -26.64 10.66 16.80
C LYS A 74 -27.16 11.64 15.75
N LEU A 75 -28.46 11.63 15.45
CA LEU A 75 -29.06 12.40 14.35
C LEU A 75 -28.69 13.89 14.32
N PRO A 76 -28.72 14.65 15.44
CA PRO A 76 -28.42 16.08 15.39
C PRO A 76 -26.99 16.37 14.92
N GLU A 77 -26.02 15.67 15.49
CA GLU A 77 -24.61 15.80 15.12
C GLU A 77 -24.36 15.29 13.70
N TYR A 78 -24.93 14.14 13.36
CA TYR A 78 -24.80 13.54 12.03
C TYR A 78 -25.32 14.48 10.93
N TYR A 79 -26.45 15.17 11.17
CA TYR A 79 -26.99 16.16 10.26
C TYR A 79 -26.05 17.37 10.10
N GLN A 80 -25.50 17.90 11.19
CA GLN A 80 -24.57 19.03 11.12
C GLN A 80 -23.30 18.67 10.35
N THR A 81 -22.74 17.47 10.56
CA THR A 81 -21.57 16.99 9.82
C THR A 81 -21.82 16.97 8.32
N PHE A 82 -22.93 16.37 7.87
CA PHE A 82 -23.26 16.36 6.43
C PHE A 82 -23.56 17.74 5.88
N LYS A 83 -24.22 18.61 6.67
CA LYS A 83 -24.49 19.99 6.28
C LYS A 83 -23.20 20.78 6.08
N ASN A 84 -22.22 20.61 6.97
CA ASN A 84 -20.92 21.27 6.86
C ASN A 84 -20.16 20.76 5.62
N ILE A 85 -20.09 19.44 5.43
CA ILE A 85 -19.47 18.85 4.23
C ILE A 85 -20.12 19.39 2.96
N ALA A 86 -21.45 19.50 2.92
CA ALA A 86 -22.14 20.05 1.76
C ALA A 86 -21.87 21.55 1.55
N ASN A 87 -21.77 22.34 2.63
CA ASN A 87 -21.45 23.76 2.54
C ASN A 87 -20.02 24.02 2.07
N ASP A 88 -19.08 23.17 2.46
CA ASP A 88 -17.68 23.27 2.05
C ASP A 88 -17.48 22.84 0.60
N ASN A 89 -18.45 22.12 0.01
CA ASN A 89 -18.34 21.47 -1.29
C ASN A 89 -19.54 21.73 -2.21
N LYS A 90 -20.01 22.98 -2.25
CA LYS A 90 -21.24 23.40 -2.96
C LYS A 90 -21.32 23.00 -4.45
N HIS A 91 -20.19 22.73 -5.09
CA HIS A 91 -20.10 22.41 -6.51
C HIS A 91 -19.86 20.92 -6.80
N LYS A 92 -19.75 20.09 -5.75
CA LYS A 92 -19.42 18.67 -5.89
C LYS A 92 -20.61 17.79 -5.55
N ASN A 93 -20.74 16.68 -6.28
CA ASN A 93 -21.68 15.63 -5.92
C ASN A 93 -21.23 14.94 -4.62
N ILE A 94 -22.15 14.66 -3.69
CA ILE A 94 -21.83 13.91 -2.48
C ILE A 94 -22.34 12.48 -2.62
N ILE A 95 -21.41 11.55 -2.77
CA ILE A 95 -21.68 10.14 -3.03
C ILE A 95 -21.46 9.34 -1.74
N VAL A 96 -22.55 8.81 -1.18
CA VAL A 96 -22.54 8.06 0.07
C VAL A 96 -22.52 6.57 -0.21
N TYR A 97 -21.65 5.84 0.46
CA TYR A 97 -21.55 4.40 0.31
C TYR A 97 -21.41 3.66 1.64
N CYS A 98 -21.79 2.39 1.61
CA CYS A 98 -21.50 1.45 2.68
C CYS A 98 -20.91 0.17 2.08
N TRP A 99 -20.95 -0.97 2.78
CA TRP A 99 -20.34 -2.21 2.28
C TRP A 99 -20.88 -2.69 0.92
N ARG A 100 -22.20 -2.66 0.74
CA ARG A 100 -22.91 -3.19 -0.45
C ARG A 100 -23.83 -2.17 -1.13
N GLY A 101 -23.80 -0.91 -0.69
CA GLY A 101 -24.79 0.07 -1.13
C GLY A 101 -26.21 -0.33 -0.72
N GLY A 102 -26.37 -0.87 0.49
CA GLY A 102 -27.66 -1.33 1.03
C GLY A 102 -28.28 -0.33 2.00
N MET A 103 -28.98 -0.85 3.01
CA MET A 103 -29.78 -0.04 3.95
C MET A 103 -28.98 1.02 4.71
N ARG A 104 -27.70 0.79 5.06
CA ARG A 104 -26.90 1.79 5.79
C ARG A 104 -26.77 3.11 5.03
N SER A 105 -26.23 3.05 3.81
CA SER A 105 -26.11 4.22 2.94
C SER A 105 -27.48 4.72 2.47
N GLY A 106 -28.42 3.80 2.17
CA GLY A 106 -29.76 4.16 1.72
C GLY A 106 -30.55 4.96 2.76
N THR A 107 -30.46 4.60 4.05
CA THR A 107 -31.10 5.35 5.14
C THR A 107 -30.52 6.76 5.24
N VAL A 108 -29.20 6.91 5.16
CA VAL A 108 -28.53 8.22 5.21
C VAL A 108 -28.97 9.11 4.05
N VAL A 109 -28.89 8.59 2.81
CA VAL A 109 -29.27 9.35 1.61
C VAL A 109 -30.75 9.71 1.62
N SER A 110 -31.62 8.78 1.98
CA SER A 110 -33.06 9.03 2.08
C SER A 110 -33.39 10.08 3.14
N PHE A 111 -32.91 9.89 4.37
CA PHE A 111 -33.20 10.81 5.48
C PHE A 111 -32.69 12.22 5.20
N LEU A 112 -31.42 12.38 4.84
CA LEU A 112 -30.84 13.70 4.59
C LEU A 112 -31.38 14.33 3.30
N GLY A 113 -31.78 13.52 2.32
CA GLY A 113 -32.51 13.96 1.14
C GLY A 113 -33.83 14.65 1.49
N THR A 114 -34.59 14.13 2.47
CA THR A 114 -35.81 14.81 2.95
C THR A 114 -35.53 16.18 3.59
N LEU A 115 -34.31 16.38 4.09
CA LEU A 115 -33.84 17.65 4.67
C LEU A 115 -33.16 18.56 3.63
N LYS A 116 -33.38 18.29 2.34
CA LYS A 116 -32.84 19.04 1.18
C LYS A 116 -31.31 19.03 1.08
N LEU A 117 -30.65 17.99 1.58
CA LEU A 117 -29.23 17.73 1.29
C LEU A 117 -29.14 16.76 0.10
N PRO A 118 -28.65 17.21 -1.07
CA PRO A 118 -28.59 16.38 -2.27
C PRO A 118 -27.46 15.36 -2.14
N LEU A 119 -27.81 14.12 -1.79
CA LEU A 119 -26.87 13.01 -1.66
C LEU A 119 -27.21 11.93 -2.70
N ILE A 120 -26.19 11.22 -3.16
CA ILE A 120 -26.31 10.13 -4.13
C ILE A 120 -25.79 8.85 -3.50
N GLN A 121 -26.51 7.73 -3.62
CA GLN A 121 -26.06 6.45 -3.13
C GLN A 121 -25.19 5.72 -4.16
N LEU A 122 -24.01 5.26 -3.75
CA LEU A 122 -23.18 4.39 -4.60
C LEU A 122 -23.78 2.97 -4.68
N VAL A 123 -24.15 2.55 -5.89
CA VAL A 123 -24.67 1.20 -6.15
C VAL A 123 -23.56 0.18 -5.92
N GLY A 124 -23.87 -0.85 -5.13
CA GLY A 124 -22.92 -1.92 -4.78
C GLY A 124 -21.90 -1.53 -3.70
N GLY A 125 -21.84 -0.27 -3.28
CA GLY A 125 -20.98 0.21 -2.19
C GLY A 125 -19.47 0.00 -2.46
N ILE A 126 -18.66 -0.10 -1.39
CA ILE A 126 -17.21 -0.36 -1.54
C ILE A 126 -16.91 -1.68 -2.28
N ARG A 127 -17.84 -2.64 -2.27
CA ARG A 127 -17.69 -3.90 -3.01
C ARG A 127 -17.63 -3.68 -4.52
N SER A 128 -18.39 -2.72 -5.07
CA SER A 128 -18.32 -2.44 -6.52
C SER A 128 -16.97 -1.83 -6.89
N TYR A 129 -16.44 -0.93 -6.06
CA TYR A 129 -15.08 -0.41 -6.21
C TYR A 129 -14.01 -1.52 -6.10
N ARG A 130 -14.14 -2.42 -5.14
CA ARG A 130 -13.20 -3.55 -5.01
C ARG A 130 -13.19 -4.45 -6.25
N LYS A 131 -14.36 -4.73 -6.84
CA LYS A 131 -14.46 -5.49 -8.09
C LYS A 131 -13.81 -4.76 -9.26
N LEU A 132 -13.93 -3.44 -9.33
CA LEU A 132 -13.26 -2.62 -10.32
C LEU A 132 -11.74 -2.82 -10.23
N VAL A 133 -11.15 -2.63 -9.04
CA VAL A 133 -9.70 -2.83 -8.80
C VAL A 133 -9.24 -4.23 -9.26
N GLN A 134 -10.02 -5.27 -8.97
CA GLN A 134 -9.70 -6.65 -9.40
C GLN A 134 -9.70 -6.79 -10.92
N ALA A 135 -10.75 -6.29 -11.58
CA ALA A 135 -10.85 -6.32 -13.05
C ALA A 135 -9.71 -5.54 -13.72
N GLU A 136 -9.20 -4.49 -13.08
CA GLU A 136 -8.06 -3.74 -13.60
C GLU A 136 -6.74 -4.47 -13.44
N LEU A 137 -6.51 -5.13 -12.30
CA LEU A 137 -5.35 -6.00 -12.16
C LEU A 137 -5.38 -7.15 -13.19
N GLU A 138 -6.55 -7.71 -13.46
CA GLU A 138 -6.73 -8.69 -14.54
C GLU A 138 -6.38 -8.08 -15.90
N TYR A 139 -6.88 -6.88 -16.21
CA TYR A 139 -6.52 -6.16 -17.45
C TYR A 139 -5.00 -5.92 -17.56
N PHE A 140 -4.35 -5.37 -16.53
CA PHE A 140 -2.90 -5.14 -16.54
C PHE A 140 -2.10 -6.43 -16.65
N SER A 141 -2.62 -7.56 -16.16
CA SER A 141 -1.97 -8.86 -16.33
C SER A 141 -1.91 -9.36 -17.78
N THR A 142 -2.74 -8.79 -18.67
CA THR A 142 -2.73 -9.10 -20.11
C THR A 142 -1.81 -8.20 -20.94
N ILE A 143 -1.29 -7.13 -20.33
CA ILE A 143 -0.41 -6.19 -21.01
C ILE A 143 1.04 -6.65 -20.84
N GLU A 144 1.72 -6.87 -21.95
CA GLU A 144 3.17 -7.10 -21.93
C GLU A 144 3.89 -5.78 -21.62
N LYS A 145 4.67 -5.77 -20.54
CA LYS A 145 5.46 -4.63 -20.11
C LYS A 145 6.91 -5.09 -19.93
N GLN A 146 7.86 -4.31 -20.41
CA GLN A 146 9.27 -4.55 -20.14
C GLN A 146 9.59 -4.10 -18.73
N TYR A 147 10.27 -4.94 -17.95
CA TYR A 147 10.70 -4.60 -16.59
C TYR A 147 12.21 -4.44 -16.54
N ILE A 148 12.66 -3.39 -15.88
CA ILE A 148 14.04 -3.24 -15.44
C ILE A 148 14.05 -3.41 -13.93
N VAL A 149 14.77 -4.40 -13.45
CA VAL A 149 14.78 -4.80 -12.05
C VAL A 149 16.00 -4.23 -11.36
N LEU A 150 15.78 -3.39 -10.35
CA LEU A 150 16.84 -2.88 -9.50
C LEU A 150 17.06 -3.84 -8.33
N GLU A 151 18.26 -4.41 -8.27
CA GLU A 151 18.66 -5.38 -7.25
C GLU A 151 19.96 -4.99 -6.56
N GLY A 152 20.27 -5.68 -5.48
CA GLY A 152 21.45 -5.43 -4.65
C GLY A 152 21.17 -5.79 -3.20
N ASN A 153 22.23 -5.90 -2.40
CA ASN A 153 22.13 -6.31 -1.00
C ASN A 153 21.34 -5.29 -0.13
N THR A 154 20.99 -5.67 1.09
CA THR A 154 20.29 -4.80 2.05
C THR A 154 21.12 -3.54 2.34
N GLY A 155 20.52 -2.35 2.29
CA GLY A 155 21.20 -1.09 2.59
C GLY A 155 21.93 -0.43 1.41
N THR A 156 21.79 -0.93 0.18
CA THR A 156 22.42 -0.33 -1.03
C THR A 156 21.67 0.90 -1.59
N HIS A 157 20.95 1.65 -0.76
CA HIS A 157 20.17 2.85 -1.15
C HIS A 157 19.07 2.65 -2.23
N LYS A 158 18.68 1.41 -2.57
CA LYS A 158 17.71 1.13 -3.65
C LYS A 158 16.43 1.96 -3.55
N THR A 159 15.78 1.95 -2.38
CA THR A 159 14.54 2.70 -2.15
C THR A 159 14.75 4.20 -2.41
N ASN A 160 15.84 4.79 -1.91
CA ASN A 160 16.16 6.20 -2.14
C ASN A 160 16.46 6.50 -3.62
N ILE A 161 17.12 5.59 -4.34
CA ILE A 161 17.39 5.72 -5.77
C ILE A 161 16.06 5.68 -6.55
N LEU A 162 15.16 4.76 -6.24
CA LEU A 162 13.84 4.65 -6.87
C LEU A 162 12.98 5.90 -6.62
N GLU A 163 13.00 6.44 -5.40
CA GLU A 163 12.35 7.71 -5.08
C GLU A 163 12.91 8.88 -5.90
N ALA A 164 14.24 8.96 -6.05
CA ALA A 164 14.89 10.00 -6.87
C ALA A 164 14.51 9.87 -8.35
N LEU A 165 14.54 8.65 -8.88
CA LEU A 165 14.11 8.35 -10.25
C LEU A 165 12.64 8.74 -10.48
N GLN A 166 11.76 8.43 -9.53
CA GLN A 166 10.35 8.79 -9.62
C GLN A 166 10.13 10.31 -9.62
N LYS A 167 10.91 11.07 -8.84
CA LYS A 167 10.89 12.55 -8.86
C LYS A 167 11.35 13.13 -10.20
N GLU A 168 12.19 12.40 -10.92
CA GLU A 168 12.62 12.73 -12.29
C GLU A 168 11.72 12.14 -13.39
N ASN A 169 10.51 11.66 -13.05
CA ASN A 169 9.51 11.08 -13.95
C ASN A 169 9.91 9.77 -14.63
N TYR A 170 10.89 9.03 -14.11
CA TYR A 170 11.10 7.65 -14.54
C TYR A 170 9.89 6.77 -14.16
N PRO A 171 9.56 5.73 -14.94
CA PRO A 171 8.38 4.89 -14.72
C PRO A 171 8.62 3.86 -13.62
N VAL A 172 8.83 4.34 -12.40
CA VAL A 172 9.10 3.52 -11.21
C VAL A 172 7.80 2.95 -10.64
N LEU A 173 7.78 1.65 -10.41
CA LEU A 173 6.74 0.96 -9.66
C LEU A 173 7.35 0.47 -8.34
N ASP A 174 7.37 1.36 -7.34
CA ASP A 174 7.92 1.13 -6.00
C ASP A 174 7.03 0.17 -5.19
N LEU A 175 7.37 -1.12 -5.22
CA LEU A 175 6.60 -2.19 -4.60
C LEU A 175 6.65 -2.12 -3.07
N GLU A 176 7.78 -1.70 -2.50
CA GLU A 176 7.98 -1.56 -1.05
C GLU A 176 7.12 -0.42 -0.48
N GLY A 177 7.17 0.75 -1.11
CA GLY A 177 6.37 1.92 -0.76
C GLY A 177 4.87 1.69 -0.99
N LEU A 178 4.50 1.00 -2.07
CA LEU A 178 3.12 0.56 -2.29
C LEU A 178 2.64 -0.42 -1.22
N ALA A 179 3.52 -1.28 -0.70
CA ALA A 179 3.20 -2.23 0.37
C ALA A 179 3.29 -1.62 1.79
N GLY A 180 3.92 -0.45 1.94
CA GLY A 180 4.23 0.14 3.24
C GLY A 180 5.23 -0.69 4.04
N HIS A 181 6.24 -1.26 3.38
CA HIS A 181 7.19 -2.18 4.00
C HIS A 181 8.52 -2.24 3.24
N ARG A 182 9.67 -2.28 3.94
CA ARG A 182 11.03 -2.27 3.37
C ARG A 182 11.63 -3.67 3.13
N GLY A 183 10.87 -4.60 2.55
CA GLY A 183 11.37 -5.90 2.03
C GLY A 183 12.13 -6.85 2.98
N SER A 184 12.25 -6.54 4.26
CA SER A 184 13.16 -7.20 5.20
C SER A 184 12.48 -7.60 6.50
N THR A 185 13.18 -8.36 7.35
CA THR A 185 12.64 -8.78 8.66
C THR A 185 12.36 -7.58 9.57
N PHE A 186 13.13 -6.51 9.41
CA PHE A 186 12.94 -5.23 10.10
C PHE A 186 12.06 -4.25 9.29
N GLY A 187 11.60 -4.64 8.10
CA GLY A 187 11.05 -3.73 7.11
C GLY A 187 9.69 -3.13 7.46
N GLY A 188 8.98 -3.69 8.44
CA GLY A 188 7.74 -3.12 8.97
C GLY A 188 7.94 -2.12 10.10
N ILE A 189 9.16 -1.97 10.64
CA ILE A 189 9.39 -1.17 11.84
C ILE A 189 9.17 0.31 11.56
N GLY A 190 8.32 0.92 12.39
CA GLY A 190 7.94 2.32 12.28
C GLY A 190 7.09 2.65 11.04
N LEU A 191 6.52 1.64 10.37
CA LEU A 191 5.63 1.80 9.23
C LEU A 191 4.23 1.29 9.56
N GLN A 192 3.22 1.91 8.94
CA GLN A 192 1.85 1.43 9.02
C GLN A 192 1.64 0.35 7.96
N PRO A 193 1.23 -0.87 8.34
CA PRO A 193 1.09 -1.97 7.40
C PRO A 193 -0.14 -1.74 6.52
N LYS A 194 0.03 -1.77 5.19
CA LYS A 194 -1.11 -1.70 4.27
C LYS A 194 -1.83 -3.03 4.16
N SER A 195 -3.15 -3.01 3.96
CA SER A 195 -3.91 -4.22 3.67
C SER A 195 -3.66 -4.68 2.23
N GLN A 196 -3.92 -5.96 1.92
CA GLN A 196 -3.84 -6.46 0.54
C GLN A 196 -4.73 -5.64 -0.42
N LYS A 197 -5.89 -5.19 0.06
CA LYS A 197 -6.84 -4.42 -0.75
C LYS A 197 -6.32 -3.01 -1.05
N GLU A 198 -5.66 -2.39 -0.08
CA GLU A 198 -5.05 -1.06 -0.25
C GLU A 198 -3.85 -1.13 -1.19
N PHE A 199 -2.97 -2.11 -1.00
CA PHE A 199 -1.85 -2.36 -1.91
C PHE A 199 -2.34 -2.52 -3.35
N GLU A 200 -3.33 -3.39 -3.58
CA GLU A 200 -3.86 -3.63 -4.92
C GLU A 200 -4.50 -2.40 -5.56
N ARG A 201 -5.18 -1.57 -4.75
CA ARG A 201 -5.72 -0.28 -5.21
C ARG A 201 -4.62 0.67 -5.63
N ASP A 202 -3.62 0.87 -4.76
CA ASP A 202 -2.53 1.80 -5.01
C ASP A 202 -1.67 1.31 -6.21
N LEU A 203 -1.50 -0.01 -6.34
CA LEU A 203 -0.89 -0.65 -7.50
C LEU A 203 -1.66 -0.34 -8.78
N VAL A 204 -2.98 -0.48 -8.81
CA VAL A 204 -3.79 -0.14 -9.99
C VAL A 204 -3.67 1.34 -10.36
N LEU A 205 -3.71 2.23 -9.36
CA LEU A 205 -3.53 3.67 -9.59
C LEU A 205 -2.16 3.95 -10.23
N ARG A 206 -1.10 3.35 -9.67
CA ARG A 206 0.25 3.52 -10.22
C ARG A 206 0.41 2.90 -11.61
N LEU A 207 -0.17 1.73 -11.87
CA LEU A 207 -0.13 1.09 -13.19
C LEU A 207 -0.86 1.92 -14.25
N ARG A 208 -1.96 2.59 -13.89
CA ARG A 208 -2.65 3.54 -14.78
C ARG A 208 -1.78 4.76 -15.11
N GLU A 209 -1.13 5.35 -14.10
CA GLU A 209 -0.19 6.45 -14.34
C GLU A 209 0.95 6.06 -15.28
N LEU A 210 1.39 4.80 -15.20
CA LEU A 210 2.47 4.25 -16.00
C LEU A 210 2.01 3.57 -17.29
N GLN A 211 0.73 3.61 -17.64
CA GLN A 211 0.17 2.79 -18.73
C GLN A 211 0.85 3.07 -20.07
N ASP A 212 1.16 4.33 -20.36
CA ASP A 212 1.75 4.79 -21.62
C ASP A 212 3.27 4.62 -21.68
N SER A 213 3.91 4.28 -20.56
CA SER A 213 5.34 3.98 -20.53
C SER A 213 5.63 2.64 -21.23
N PRO A 214 6.69 2.48 -22.03
CA PRO A 214 7.02 1.19 -22.62
C PRO A 214 7.67 0.21 -21.62
N TYR A 215 8.12 0.70 -20.46
CA TYR A 215 8.76 -0.10 -19.41
C TYR A 215 8.38 0.35 -18.00
N CYS A 216 8.69 -0.50 -17.02
CA CYS A 216 8.63 -0.17 -15.60
C CYS A 216 9.96 -0.50 -14.91
N ILE A 217 10.33 0.30 -13.93
CA ILE A 217 11.45 0.01 -13.01
C ILE A 217 10.86 -0.53 -11.72
N ILE A 218 11.32 -1.69 -11.26
CA ILE A 218 10.83 -2.34 -10.03
C ILE A 218 11.98 -2.80 -9.15
N GLU A 219 11.72 -2.98 -7.85
CA GLU A 219 12.60 -3.69 -6.94
C GLU A 219 12.64 -5.20 -7.23
N ALA A 220 13.75 -5.84 -6.87
CA ALA A 220 13.88 -7.29 -6.82
C ALA A 220 13.19 -7.91 -5.59
N GLU A 221 11.88 -7.74 -5.47
CA GLU A 221 11.11 -8.31 -4.36
C GLU A 221 10.71 -9.77 -4.58
N SER A 222 10.59 -10.49 -3.46
CA SER A 222 10.05 -11.86 -3.48
C SER A 222 8.54 -11.86 -3.70
N LYS A 223 7.90 -13.04 -3.79
CA LYS A 223 6.43 -13.15 -3.85
C LYS A 223 5.71 -12.41 -2.72
N ARG A 224 6.38 -12.18 -1.59
CA ARG A 224 5.84 -11.45 -0.44
C ARG A 224 6.69 -10.24 -0.09
N VAL A 225 6.00 -9.12 0.13
CA VAL A 225 6.56 -7.89 0.73
C VAL A 225 5.81 -7.65 2.04
N GLY A 226 6.43 -8.03 3.15
CA GLY A 226 5.74 -8.12 4.44
C GLY A 226 4.57 -9.12 4.38
N ARG A 227 3.34 -8.61 4.60
CA ARG A 227 2.09 -9.40 4.50
C ARG A 227 1.45 -9.37 3.11
N ILE A 228 1.94 -8.52 2.22
CA ILE A 228 1.40 -8.34 0.87
C ILE A 228 1.88 -9.48 -0.02
N ILE A 229 0.97 -10.01 -0.84
CA ILE A 229 1.28 -10.97 -1.90
C ILE A 229 1.28 -10.21 -3.22
N LEU A 230 2.41 -10.23 -3.92
CA LEU A 230 2.54 -9.60 -5.23
C LEU A 230 1.73 -10.40 -6.29
N PRO A 231 1.08 -9.72 -7.25
CA PRO A 231 0.42 -10.39 -8.38
C PRO A 231 1.42 -11.18 -9.23
N ASP A 232 0.99 -12.34 -9.73
CA ASP A 232 1.89 -13.24 -10.46
C ASP A 232 2.44 -12.61 -11.77
N PHE A 233 1.73 -11.66 -12.39
CA PHE A 233 2.23 -10.96 -13.59
C PHE A 233 3.41 -10.03 -13.28
N ILE A 234 3.46 -9.43 -12.08
CA ILE A 234 4.62 -8.65 -11.61
C ILE A 234 5.81 -9.57 -11.39
N LEU A 235 5.59 -10.76 -10.80
CA LEU A 235 6.65 -11.74 -10.58
C LEU A 235 7.23 -12.25 -11.90
N LYS A 236 6.37 -12.62 -12.86
CA LYS A 236 6.80 -13.02 -14.20
C LYS A 236 7.57 -11.90 -14.92
N GLY A 237 7.08 -10.67 -14.82
CA GLY A 237 7.74 -9.49 -15.35
C GLY A 237 9.14 -9.28 -14.75
N LYS A 238 9.25 -9.39 -13.42
CA LYS A 238 10.52 -9.34 -12.68
C LYS A 238 11.48 -10.45 -13.11
N ASP A 239 10.99 -11.68 -13.25
CA ASP A 239 11.84 -12.82 -13.59
C ASP A 239 12.40 -12.71 -15.02
N ALA A 240 11.61 -12.17 -15.97
CA ALA A 240 12.02 -11.91 -17.34
C ALA A 240 12.77 -10.58 -17.56
N GLY A 241 12.76 -9.69 -16.56
CA GLY A 241 13.31 -8.35 -16.67
C GLY A 241 14.84 -8.29 -16.75
N VAL A 242 15.35 -7.20 -17.33
CA VAL A 242 16.79 -6.89 -17.33
C VAL A 242 17.18 -6.37 -15.95
N ARG A 243 18.31 -6.83 -15.40
CA ARG A 243 18.70 -6.54 -14.03
C ARG A 243 19.82 -5.52 -13.96
N ILE A 244 19.71 -4.59 -13.00
CA ILE A 244 20.81 -3.73 -12.55
C ILE A 244 21.13 -4.13 -11.12
N HIS A 245 22.28 -4.74 -10.92
CA HIS A 245 22.76 -5.15 -9.60
C HIS A 245 23.68 -4.09 -9.00
N ILE A 246 23.20 -3.41 -7.96
CA ILE A 246 23.94 -2.40 -7.22
C ILE A 246 24.81 -3.05 -6.16
N HIS A 247 26.11 -2.78 -6.25
CA HIS A 247 27.08 -3.03 -5.19
C HIS A 247 27.44 -1.73 -4.48
N SER A 248 27.44 -1.79 -3.16
CA SER A 248 27.84 -0.68 -2.28
C SER A 248 28.76 -1.21 -1.19
N PRO A 249 29.79 -0.44 -0.77
CA PRO A 249 30.63 -0.76 0.38
C PRO A 249 29.80 -0.98 1.65
N ILE A 250 30.29 -1.86 2.54
CA ILE A 250 29.58 -2.20 3.79
C ILE A 250 29.39 -0.98 4.68
N GLU A 251 30.36 -0.07 4.74
CA GLU A 251 30.30 1.16 5.53
C GLU A 251 29.17 2.07 5.05
N SER A 252 29.02 2.22 3.73
CA SER A 252 27.94 3.00 3.12
C SER A 252 26.57 2.39 3.42
N ARG A 253 26.47 1.05 3.36
CA ARG A 253 25.24 0.31 3.68
C ARG A 253 24.84 0.43 5.15
N ILE A 254 25.82 0.36 6.07
CA ILE A 254 25.58 0.55 7.50
C ILE A 254 25.02 1.95 7.75
N LYS A 255 25.70 2.97 7.20
CA LYS A 255 25.26 4.36 7.32
C LYS A 255 23.84 4.55 6.79
N ALA A 256 23.54 4.04 5.60
CA ALA A 256 22.22 4.12 4.98
C ALA A 256 21.11 3.55 5.89
N ILE A 257 21.35 2.39 6.50
CA ILE A 257 20.40 1.74 7.41
C ILE A 257 20.25 2.56 8.69
N CYS A 258 21.34 3.05 9.26
CA CYS A 258 21.29 3.89 10.45
C CYS A 258 20.54 5.21 10.22
N ASP A 259 20.67 5.81 9.03
CA ASP A 259 19.94 7.01 8.64
C ASP A 259 18.44 6.71 8.41
N THR A 260 18.10 5.50 7.99
CA THR A 260 16.72 5.08 7.68
C THR A 260 15.92 4.70 8.93
N TYR A 261 16.54 4.02 9.90
CA TYR A 261 15.86 3.45 11.05
C TYR A 261 16.01 4.30 12.31
N GLN A 262 14.89 4.62 12.93
CA GLN A 262 14.84 5.31 14.21
C GLN A 262 14.89 4.29 15.37
N PHE A 263 16.05 3.70 15.61
CA PHE A 263 16.23 2.60 16.58
C PHE A 263 15.72 2.92 17.98
N GLU A 264 15.85 4.17 18.42
CA GLU A 264 15.40 4.60 19.75
C GLU A 264 13.87 4.74 19.82
N ASN A 265 13.24 5.27 18.77
CA ASN A 265 11.78 5.49 18.74
C ASN A 265 11.00 4.19 18.63
N TYR A 266 11.60 3.15 18.05
CA TYR A 266 10.96 1.86 17.79
C TYR A 266 11.68 0.69 18.48
N HIS A 267 12.30 0.94 19.64
CA HIS A 267 13.13 -0.02 20.35
C HIS A 267 12.45 -1.38 20.57
N ASP A 268 11.19 -1.39 21.06
CA ASP A 268 10.45 -2.62 21.35
C ASP A 268 10.16 -3.45 20.09
N GLU A 269 9.88 -2.78 18.96
CA GLU A 269 9.67 -3.45 17.67
C GLU A 269 10.96 -4.13 17.18
N PHE A 270 12.12 -3.49 17.39
CA PHE A 270 13.42 -4.07 17.09
C PHE A 270 13.73 -5.28 17.97
N ILE A 271 13.48 -5.20 19.28
CA ILE A 271 13.65 -6.34 20.19
C ILE A 271 12.80 -7.51 19.72
N HIS A 272 11.54 -7.27 19.39
CA HIS A 272 10.66 -8.32 18.86
C HIS A 272 11.17 -8.93 17.55
N ALA A 273 11.67 -8.09 16.63
CA ALA A 273 12.28 -8.57 15.39
C ALA A 273 13.53 -9.43 15.63
N ILE A 274 14.38 -9.05 16.58
CA ILE A 274 15.57 -9.82 17.01
C ILE A 274 15.13 -11.18 17.58
N GLU A 275 14.10 -11.23 18.40
CA GLU A 275 13.57 -12.49 18.95
C GLU A 275 13.09 -13.46 17.87
N ILE A 276 12.43 -12.94 16.82
CA ILE A 276 12.02 -13.75 15.66
C ILE A 276 13.25 -14.37 14.97
N LEU A 277 14.35 -13.62 14.88
CA LEU A 277 15.61 -14.06 14.27
C LEU A 277 16.35 -15.12 15.09
N LYS A 278 16.10 -15.22 16.40
CA LYS A 278 16.73 -16.21 17.30
C LYS A 278 16.71 -17.63 16.74
N LYS A 279 15.58 -18.04 16.14
CA LYS A 279 15.39 -19.40 15.58
C LYS A 279 16.21 -19.65 14.30
N ARG A 280 16.78 -18.61 13.70
CA ARG A 280 17.46 -18.63 12.40
C ARG A 280 18.94 -18.29 12.52
N MET A 281 19.47 -18.12 13.73
CA MET A 281 20.84 -17.70 14.01
C MET A 281 21.52 -18.64 15.00
N LYS A 282 22.86 -18.69 14.96
CA LYS A 282 23.66 -19.40 15.96
C LYS A 282 23.53 -18.68 17.32
N PRO A 283 23.50 -19.39 18.47
CA PRO A 283 23.31 -18.76 19.79
C PRO A 283 24.32 -17.65 20.12
N ASN A 284 25.60 -17.84 19.74
CA ASN A 284 26.64 -16.83 19.99
C ASN A 284 26.38 -15.52 19.21
N LEU A 285 26.00 -15.63 17.95
CA LEU A 285 25.68 -14.48 17.10
C LEU A 285 24.45 -13.74 17.63
N TYR A 286 23.41 -14.48 18.04
CA TYR A 286 22.21 -13.90 18.63
C TYR A 286 22.54 -13.06 19.88
N ASN A 287 23.42 -13.58 20.76
CA ASN A 287 23.84 -12.85 21.95
C ASN A 287 24.58 -11.56 21.59
N GLN A 288 25.51 -11.60 20.63
CA GLN A 288 26.25 -10.42 20.17
C GLN A 288 25.33 -9.35 19.55
N ILE A 289 24.37 -9.77 18.71
CA ILE A 289 23.37 -8.87 18.11
C ILE A 289 22.50 -8.23 19.20
N THR A 290 22.03 -9.03 20.17
CA THR A 290 21.18 -8.52 21.26
C THR A 290 21.95 -7.56 22.17
N GLU A 291 23.20 -7.89 22.51
CA GLU A 291 24.05 -7.06 23.35
C GLU A 291 24.42 -5.73 22.67
N SER A 292 24.84 -5.78 21.40
CA SER A 292 25.14 -4.57 20.63
C SER A 292 23.93 -3.64 20.52
N PHE A 293 22.73 -4.19 20.29
CA PHE A 293 21.49 -3.39 20.24
C PHE A 293 21.15 -2.77 21.61
N ASN A 294 21.20 -3.55 22.70
CA ASN A 294 20.91 -3.08 24.06
C ASN A 294 21.91 -2.01 24.53
N ASN A 295 23.17 -2.13 24.14
CA ASN A 295 24.23 -1.16 24.45
C ASN A 295 24.24 0.04 23.48
N ARG A 296 23.23 0.18 22.61
CA ARG A 296 23.10 1.25 21.61
C ARG A 296 24.26 1.33 20.60
N GLN A 297 24.96 0.22 20.39
CA GLN A 297 26.00 0.08 19.38
C GLN A 297 25.37 -0.26 18.02
N TYR A 298 24.55 0.66 17.50
CA TYR A 298 23.69 0.39 16.33
C TYR A 298 24.48 0.05 15.06
N GLU A 299 25.62 0.69 14.83
CA GLU A 299 26.46 0.35 13.66
C GLU A 299 26.98 -1.08 13.73
N LEU A 300 27.41 -1.54 14.92
CA LEU A 300 27.84 -2.92 15.13
C LEU A 300 26.68 -3.90 14.95
N PHE A 301 25.51 -3.57 15.53
CA PHE A 301 24.29 -4.34 15.36
C PHE A 301 23.92 -4.52 13.88
N VAL A 302 23.91 -3.42 13.11
CA VAL A 302 23.61 -3.44 11.67
C VAL A 302 24.65 -4.25 10.92
N LYS A 303 25.94 -4.03 11.18
CA LYS A 303 27.03 -4.77 10.54
C LYS A 303 26.88 -6.28 10.72
N LEU A 304 26.69 -6.74 11.97
CA LEU A 304 26.50 -8.16 12.28
C LEU A 304 25.29 -8.75 11.54
N ILE A 305 24.19 -8.02 11.48
CA ILE A 305 22.98 -8.47 10.77
C ILE A 305 23.20 -8.56 9.26
N LEU A 306 23.91 -7.59 8.66
CA LEU A 306 24.20 -7.61 7.24
C LEU A 306 25.10 -8.80 6.87
N GLU A 307 26.27 -8.90 7.50
CA GLU A 307 27.31 -9.88 7.16
C GLU A 307 26.91 -11.32 7.49
N GLU A 308 26.22 -11.54 8.62
CA GLU A 308 25.98 -12.90 9.11
C GLU A 308 24.57 -13.44 8.80
N TYR A 309 23.61 -12.59 8.41
CA TYR A 309 22.23 -13.01 8.17
C TYR A 309 21.68 -12.66 6.79
N TYR A 310 21.91 -11.45 6.28
CA TYR A 310 21.37 -11.03 4.98
C TYR A 310 22.27 -11.44 3.82
N ASP A 311 23.53 -11.02 3.81
CA ASP A 311 24.44 -11.20 2.69
C ASP A 311 24.64 -12.67 2.31
N PRO A 312 24.78 -13.63 3.26
CA PRO A 312 24.90 -15.05 2.91
C PRO A 312 23.70 -15.57 2.11
N LYS A 313 22.51 -15.01 2.30
CA LYS A 313 21.29 -15.45 1.61
C LYS A 313 21.17 -14.90 0.20
N TYR A 314 21.74 -13.73 -0.07
CA TYR A 314 21.73 -13.13 -1.40
C TYR A 314 22.65 -13.87 -2.36
N THR A 315 23.82 -14.34 -1.89
CA THR A 315 24.74 -15.14 -2.71
C THR A 315 24.08 -16.40 -3.27
N PHE A 316 23.20 -17.07 -2.51
CA PHE A 316 22.47 -18.26 -2.98
C PHE A 316 21.34 -17.96 -3.98
N ALA A 317 20.84 -16.72 -4.03
CA ALA A 317 19.73 -16.32 -4.89
C ALA A 317 20.21 -15.81 -6.26
N ALA A 318 21.37 -15.14 -6.31
CA ALA A 318 21.95 -14.58 -7.53
C ALA A 318 22.30 -15.67 -8.58
N ASP A 319 22.70 -16.86 -8.13
CA ASP A 319 23.07 -17.99 -8.99
C ASP A 319 21.88 -18.65 -9.73
N GLN A 320 20.64 -18.19 -9.50
CA GLN A 320 19.42 -18.83 -10.02
C GLN A 320 18.77 -18.10 -11.19
N TYR A 321 19.28 -16.92 -11.59
CA TYR A 321 18.63 -16.10 -12.62
C TYR A 321 19.30 -16.26 -13.98
N GLU A 322 18.49 -16.51 -15.01
CA GLU A 322 18.94 -16.68 -16.40
C GLU A 322 19.00 -15.36 -17.19
N THR A 323 18.59 -14.22 -16.60
CA THR A 323 18.53 -12.93 -17.29
C THR A 323 19.81 -12.11 -17.21
N PRO A 324 20.08 -11.22 -18.20
CA PRO A 324 21.27 -10.37 -18.19
C PRO A 324 21.33 -9.46 -16.96
N VAL A 325 22.46 -9.49 -16.25
CA VAL A 325 22.74 -8.64 -15.09
C VAL A 325 23.78 -7.60 -15.44
N ARG A 326 23.46 -6.32 -15.20
CA ARG A 326 24.41 -5.20 -15.26
C ARG A 326 24.87 -4.83 -13.87
N PHE A 327 26.15 -5.03 -13.59
CA PHE A 327 26.71 -4.70 -12.29
C PHE A 327 27.13 -3.24 -12.23
N VAL A 328 26.67 -2.52 -11.21
CA VAL A 328 27.06 -1.14 -10.93
C VAL A 328 27.67 -1.04 -9.55
N GLN A 329 28.73 -0.24 -9.42
CA GLN A 329 29.41 0.03 -8.15
C GLN A 329 29.09 1.47 -7.75
N ILE A 330 28.61 1.66 -6.52
CA ILE A 330 28.28 2.96 -5.96
C ILE A 330 29.05 3.18 -4.66
N GLN A 331 29.37 4.43 -4.34
CA GLN A 331 29.97 4.81 -3.06
C GLN A 331 28.91 5.31 -2.07
N GLY A 332 27.84 5.92 -2.57
CA GLY A 332 26.70 6.38 -1.79
C GLY A 332 25.49 6.69 -2.67
N LEU A 333 24.54 7.44 -2.10
CA LEU A 333 23.29 7.76 -2.78
C LEU A 333 23.48 8.66 -4.00
N GLU A 334 24.28 9.73 -3.89
CA GLU A 334 24.40 10.75 -4.93
C GLU A 334 25.00 10.19 -6.23
N ASP A 335 26.13 9.49 -6.15
CA ASP A 335 26.73 8.84 -7.32
C ASP A 335 25.91 7.64 -7.78
N GLY A 336 25.27 6.93 -6.85
CA GLY A 336 24.38 5.81 -7.16
C GLY A 336 23.21 6.19 -8.05
N ILE A 337 22.58 7.36 -7.82
CA ILE A 337 21.50 7.87 -8.67
C ILE A 337 21.99 8.07 -10.11
N GLU A 338 23.13 8.76 -10.29
CA GLU A 338 23.65 9.09 -11.62
C GLU A 338 24.14 7.85 -12.39
N ILE A 339 24.79 6.90 -11.70
CA ILE A 339 25.25 5.65 -12.29
C ILE A 339 24.05 4.80 -12.73
N VAL A 340 23.03 4.66 -11.87
CA VAL A 340 21.82 3.90 -12.21
C VAL A 340 21.07 4.55 -13.36
N LYS A 341 20.93 5.89 -13.39
CA LYS A 341 20.34 6.61 -14.53
C LYS A 341 21.07 6.36 -15.83
N THR A 342 22.41 6.39 -15.81
CA THR A 342 23.25 6.12 -16.99
C THR A 342 23.00 4.72 -17.54
N GLU A 343 22.97 3.71 -16.67
CA GLU A 343 22.68 2.33 -17.08
C GLU A 343 21.24 2.14 -17.54
N LEU A 344 20.26 2.75 -16.86
CA LEU A 344 18.86 2.73 -17.29
C LEU A 344 18.71 3.28 -18.71
N ASN A 345 19.29 4.46 -18.97
CA ASN A 345 19.24 5.07 -20.29
C ASN A 345 19.94 4.19 -21.36
N SER A 346 21.05 3.53 -21.00
CA SER A 346 21.71 2.57 -21.89
C SER A 346 20.83 1.35 -22.20
N ILE A 347 20.15 0.79 -21.19
CA ILE A 347 19.28 -0.38 -21.35
C ILE A 347 18.09 -0.01 -22.22
N VAL A 348 17.40 1.08 -21.88
CA VAL A 348 16.19 1.54 -22.59
C VAL A 348 16.50 1.84 -24.05
N LYS A 349 17.65 2.48 -24.34
CA LYS A 349 18.14 2.71 -25.71
C LYS A 349 18.45 1.38 -26.43
N GLY A 350 19.13 0.46 -25.75
CA GLY A 350 19.48 -0.86 -26.31
C GLY A 350 18.27 -1.73 -26.62
N MET A 351 17.18 -1.58 -25.87
CA MET A 351 15.90 -2.28 -26.10
C MET A 351 15.03 -1.60 -27.16
N GLY A 352 15.41 -0.41 -27.67
CA GLY A 352 14.61 0.35 -28.61
C GLY A 352 13.29 0.89 -28.03
N LEU A 353 13.21 1.06 -26.71
CA LEU A 353 11.98 1.42 -26.00
C LEU A 353 11.69 2.92 -26.00
N LEU A 354 12.64 3.75 -26.44
CA LEU A 354 12.43 5.18 -26.68
C LEU A 354 12.61 5.45 -28.17
N THR A 355 11.55 5.90 -28.82
CA THR A 355 11.66 6.58 -30.12
C THR A 355 12.30 7.94 -29.88
N THR A 356 13.38 8.24 -30.60
CA THR A 356 14.06 9.56 -30.63
C THR A 356 13.09 10.71 -30.82
#